data_AF-A0A9Q0FZ38-F1
#
_entry.id   AF-A0A9Q0FZ38-F1
#
_cell.length_a   1.000
_cell.length_b   1.000
_cell.length_c   1.000
_cell.angle_alpha   90.00
_cell.angle_beta   90.00
_cell.angle_gamma   90.00
#
_symmetry.space_group_name_H-M   'P 1'
#
loop_
_entity.id
_entity.type
_entity.pdbx_description
1 polymer ?
#
loop_
_entity_poly.entity_id
_entity_poly.type
_entity_poly.pdbx_seq_one_letter_code
_entity_poly.pdbx_strand_id
1 'polypeptide(L)'
;MDLVLAVSLSAVLGLVLFQALHFLTTKNEKNKAKLPPGPAPSPIIGNLLDLGDKPHKSLAKLAKIHGPLMSLKIGQVTTVVISSASVAREILQKHDSIFSNRTIPDAVRALDHHEFGIPWLPVASAWRNLRKVCNSYIFTTQKLDANQELRRKKVQELVVDVQEHCPAGKAVDVGQAAFRTTFNALSNTVLSLDLSDSSSDTAQRFKEVVRGVMDEIGKPNLADYFPIFQYIDLQGIKRRTAIHFRKIFDFFDHIINERLQGRNVKGYLPTDDMLDTLLSSSQENSDLMNNNYIKHLFLVTSIFLLLSFHCFLYYLVMD
;
A
#
# COMPACT_ATOMS: atom_id res chain seq x y z
N MET A 1 7.86 47.35 -2.24
CA MET A 1 7.89 45.87 -2.35
C MET A 1 9.21 45.31 -1.78
N ASP A 2 10.28 46.11 -1.82
CA ASP A 2 11.65 45.70 -1.50
C ASP A 2 11.93 45.50 0.00
N LEU A 3 11.31 46.29 0.88
CA LEU A 3 11.51 46.17 2.33
C LEU A 3 10.91 44.86 2.89
N VAL A 4 9.73 44.47 2.42
CA VAL A 4 9.06 43.23 2.86
C VAL A 4 9.83 42.00 2.38
N LEU A 5 10.35 42.04 1.14
CA LEU A 5 11.20 40.98 0.60
C LEU A 5 12.54 40.90 1.33
N ALA A 6 13.18 42.04 1.64
CA ALA A 6 14.44 42.05 2.38
C ALA A 6 14.28 41.50 3.81
N VAL A 7 13.19 41.88 4.50
CA VAL A 7 12.89 41.38 5.85
C VAL A 7 12.58 39.88 5.82
N SER A 8 11.83 39.38 4.84
CA SER A 8 11.54 37.94 4.74
C SER A 8 12.78 37.12 4.39
N LEU A 9 13.63 37.58 3.47
CA LEU A 9 14.92 36.93 3.16
C LEU A 9 15.86 36.90 4.38
N SER A 10 15.94 38.00 5.13
CA SER A 10 16.78 38.09 6.33
C SER A 10 16.30 37.15 7.44
N ALA A 11 14.97 37.05 7.62
CA ALA A 11 14.37 36.13 8.58
C ALA A 11 14.63 34.67 8.19
N VAL A 12 14.50 34.31 6.91
CA VAL A 12 14.80 32.96 6.41
C VAL A 12 16.29 32.63 6.60
N LEU A 13 17.20 33.55 6.25
CA LEU A 13 18.64 33.35 6.42
C LEU A 13 19.01 33.18 7.91
N GLY A 14 18.42 34.00 8.80
CA GLY A 14 18.60 33.88 10.24
C GLY A 14 18.11 32.54 10.79
N LEU A 15 16.97 32.05 10.30
CA LEU A 15 16.41 30.76 10.70
C LEU A 15 17.30 29.59 10.24
N VAL A 16 17.82 29.65 9.01
CA VAL A 16 18.76 28.66 8.46
C VAL A 16 20.06 28.65 9.25
N LEU A 17 20.64 29.82 9.54
CA LEU A 17 21.86 29.94 10.34
C LEU A 17 21.67 29.45 11.77
N PHE A 18 20.53 29.78 12.40
CA PHE A 18 20.21 29.31 13.74
C PHE A 18 20.07 27.77 13.77
N GLN A 19 19.39 27.18 12.79
CA GLN A 19 19.28 25.72 12.68
C GLN A 19 20.64 25.04 12.42
N ALA A 20 21.48 25.64 11.57
CA ALA A 20 22.83 25.14 11.30
C ALA A 20 23.71 25.20 12.57
N LEU A 21 23.68 26.31 13.30
CA LEU A 21 24.41 26.48 14.56
C LEU A 21 23.88 25.54 15.65
N HIS A 22 22.57 25.41 15.80
CA HIS A 22 21.95 24.48 16.73
C HIS A 22 22.31 23.01 16.40
N PHE A 23 22.41 22.66 15.12
CA PHE A 23 22.87 21.33 14.70
C PHE A 23 24.35 21.09 15.03
N LEU A 24 25.20 22.11 14.87
CA LEU A 24 26.62 22.05 15.25
C LEU A 24 26.81 21.92 16.77
N THR A 25 25.96 22.55 17.58
CA THR A 25 26.05 22.53 19.05
C THR A 25 25.33 21.33 19.68
N THR A 26 24.34 20.75 19.01
CA THR A 26 23.65 19.51 19.45
C THR A 26 24.38 18.23 19.04
N LYS A 27 25.65 18.32 18.63
CA LYS A 27 26.59 17.19 18.57
C LYS A 27 26.94 16.72 20.00
N ASN A 28 25.91 16.42 20.79
CA ASN A 28 26.02 15.90 22.13
C ASN A 28 26.33 14.41 22.01
N GLU A 29 27.56 14.06 22.36
CA GLU A 29 27.97 12.68 22.59
C GLU A 29 27.17 12.11 23.75
N LYS A 30 26.07 11.43 23.45
CA LYS A 30 25.34 10.63 24.44
C LYS A 30 25.10 9.24 23.84
N ASN A 31 25.87 8.28 24.34
CA ASN A 31 25.67 6.83 24.23
C ASN A 31 24.96 6.36 22.96
N LYS A 32 25.64 6.51 21.81
CA LYS A 32 25.14 5.92 20.56
C LYS A 32 25.31 4.41 20.66
N ALA A 33 24.21 3.69 20.83
CA ALA A 33 24.15 2.33 20.29
C ALA A 33 24.77 2.39 18.89
N LYS A 34 25.80 1.57 18.64
CA LYS A 34 26.56 1.63 17.38
C LYS A 34 25.60 1.31 16.25
N LEU A 35 25.12 2.35 15.55
CA LEU A 35 24.33 2.17 14.35
C LEU A 35 25.21 1.48 13.30
N PRO A 36 24.61 0.70 12.40
CA PRO A 36 25.30 0.23 11.20
C PRO A 36 25.99 1.37 10.45
N PRO A 37 27.07 1.09 9.70
CA PRO A 37 27.73 2.08 8.85
C PRO A 37 26.77 2.67 7.81
N GLY A 38 27.10 3.80 7.21
CA GLY A 38 26.26 4.39 6.17
C GLY A 38 26.78 5.71 5.65
N PRO A 39 26.14 6.27 4.61
CA PRO A 39 26.51 7.58 4.08
C PRO A 39 26.32 8.66 5.15
N ALA A 40 27.22 9.64 5.21
CA ALA A 40 27.11 10.74 6.15
C ALA A 40 25.86 11.58 5.82
N PRO A 41 24.92 11.77 6.78
CA PRO A 41 23.69 12.51 6.50
C PRO A 41 23.94 14.02 6.43
N SER A 42 23.36 14.68 5.44
CA SER A 42 23.35 16.15 5.37
C SER A 42 22.45 16.76 6.47
N PRO A 43 22.72 18.00 6.92
CA PRO A 43 21.84 18.69 7.85
C PRO A 43 20.40 18.77 7.32
N ILE A 44 19.42 18.61 8.22
CA ILE A 44 17.97 18.70 7.96
C ILE A 44 17.42 17.58 7.07
N ILE A 45 17.90 17.44 5.83
CA ILE A 45 17.37 16.51 4.82
C ILE A 45 17.95 15.08 4.91
N GLY A 46 19.06 14.91 5.61
CA GLY A 46 19.76 13.63 5.73
C GLY A 46 20.30 13.14 4.38
N ASN A 47 19.91 11.93 3.98
CA ASN A 47 20.29 11.20 2.79
C ASN A 47 19.18 11.17 1.72
N LEU A 48 18.17 12.04 1.82
CA LEU A 48 17.06 12.09 0.85
C LEU A 48 17.56 12.25 -0.59
N LEU A 49 18.58 13.10 -0.80
CA LEU A 49 19.15 13.37 -2.12
C LEU A 49 19.95 12.18 -2.68
N ASP A 50 20.39 11.26 -1.82
CA ASP A 50 21.13 10.07 -2.24
C ASP A 50 20.22 9.03 -2.91
N LEU A 51 18.90 9.15 -2.75
CA LEU A 51 17.93 8.16 -3.26
C LEU A 51 17.57 8.36 -4.73
N GLY A 52 17.43 9.61 -5.19
CA GLY A 52 16.98 9.95 -6.54
C GLY A 52 15.63 9.32 -6.92
N ASP A 53 15.34 9.26 -8.23
CA ASP A 53 14.04 8.78 -8.74
C ASP A 53 13.87 7.25 -8.66
N LYS A 54 14.97 6.52 -8.46
CA LYS A 54 14.97 5.05 -8.31
C LYS A 54 15.64 4.64 -6.99
N PRO A 55 14.97 4.87 -5.83
CA PRO A 55 15.56 4.64 -4.51
C PRO A 55 16.16 3.25 -4.35
N HIS A 56 15.49 2.20 -4.84
CA HIS A 56 15.99 0.82 -4.75
C HIS A 56 17.33 0.61 -5.49
N LYS A 57 17.55 1.23 -6.66
CA LYS A 57 18.84 1.15 -7.38
C LYS A 57 19.94 1.93 -6.66
N SER A 58 19.62 3.09 -6.10
CA SER A 58 20.55 3.90 -5.32
C SER A 58 20.96 3.21 -4.02
N LEU A 59 20.00 2.62 -3.29
CA LEU A 59 20.26 1.82 -2.10
C LEU A 59 21.14 0.60 -2.41
N ALA A 60 20.90 -0.10 -3.53
CA ALA A 60 21.76 -1.21 -3.95
C ALA A 60 23.21 -0.77 -4.24
N LYS A 61 23.41 0.43 -4.81
CA LYS A 61 24.76 1.00 -5.01
C LYS A 61 25.42 1.37 -3.69
N LEU A 62 24.68 2.03 -2.78
CA LEU A 62 25.17 2.39 -1.46
C LEU A 62 25.54 1.15 -0.62
N ALA A 63 24.78 0.06 -0.73
CA ALA A 63 25.08 -1.20 -0.05
C ALA A 63 26.42 -1.82 -0.50
N LYS A 64 26.86 -1.59 -1.74
CA LYS A 64 28.20 -2.02 -2.21
C LYS A 64 29.34 -1.25 -1.53
N ILE A 65 29.06 -0.03 -1.04
CA ILE A 65 30.04 0.86 -0.42
C ILE A 65 30.03 0.69 1.11
N HIS A 66 28.84 0.68 1.71
CA HIS A 66 28.66 0.69 3.16
C HIS A 66 28.40 -0.69 3.77
N GLY A 67 28.17 -1.70 2.93
CA GLY A 67 27.94 -3.07 3.36
C GLY A 67 26.46 -3.48 3.40
N PRO A 68 26.18 -4.75 3.76
CA PRO A 68 24.87 -5.37 3.63
C PRO A 68 23.85 -4.95 4.70
N LEU A 69 24.30 -4.20 5.71
CA LEU A 69 23.47 -3.61 6.76
C LEU A 69 23.98 -2.18 6.93
N MET A 70 23.17 -1.20 6.53
CA MET A 70 23.58 0.21 6.56
C MET A 70 22.49 1.12 7.13
N SER A 71 22.90 2.25 7.72
CA SER A 71 21.99 3.27 8.25
C SER A 71 21.96 4.50 7.36
N LEU A 72 20.76 4.97 7.07
CA LEU A 72 20.50 6.22 6.38
C LEU A 72 19.59 7.09 7.26
N LYS A 73 19.63 8.39 7.06
CA LYS A 73 18.68 9.32 7.64
C LYS A 73 17.81 9.90 6.53
N ILE A 74 16.55 9.48 6.42
CA ILE A 74 15.64 9.99 5.39
C ILE A 74 14.86 11.16 6.00
N GLY A 75 15.30 12.40 5.73
CA GLY A 75 14.83 13.59 6.44
C GLY A 75 15.26 13.55 7.91
N GLN A 76 14.29 13.38 8.81
CA GLN A 76 14.51 13.22 10.25
C GLN A 76 14.37 11.76 10.72
N VAL A 77 13.94 10.85 9.84
CA VAL A 77 13.70 9.44 10.17
C VAL A 77 14.98 8.63 9.96
N THR A 78 15.38 7.84 10.96
CA THR A 78 16.51 6.91 10.82
C THR A 78 16.00 5.60 10.22
N THR A 79 16.64 5.16 9.14
CA THR A 79 16.25 3.97 8.37
C THR A 79 17.44 3.03 8.24
N VAL A 80 17.23 1.77 8.61
CA VAL A 80 18.22 0.71 8.42
C VAL A 80 17.87 -0.07 7.16
N VAL A 81 18.81 -0.17 6.24
CA VAL A 81 18.66 -0.88 4.97
C VAL A 81 19.41 -2.20 5.04
N ILE A 82 18.71 -3.26 4.61
CA ILE A 82 19.20 -4.63 4.60
C ILE A 82 19.36 -5.05 3.14
N SER A 83 20.54 -5.55 2.79
CA SER A 83 20.90 -5.88 1.40
C SER A 83 21.64 -7.21 1.27
N SER A 84 21.43 -8.14 2.21
CA SER A 84 21.90 -9.52 2.09
C SER A 84 20.89 -10.52 2.65
N ALA A 85 20.91 -11.74 2.12
CA ALA A 85 20.05 -12.82 2.56
C ALA A 85 20.34 -13.24 4.02
N SER A 86 21.60 -13.25 4.44
CA SER A 86 21.98 -13.60 5.82
C SER A 86 21.40 -12.63 6.84
N VAL A 87 21.54 -11.32 6.61
CA VAL A 87 20.99 -10.29 7.49
C VAL A 87 19.45 -10.27 7.43
N ALA A 88 18.87 -10.46 6.24
CA ALA A 88 17.41 -10.60 6.11
C ALA A 88 16.87 -11.79 6.92
N ARG A 89 17.60 -12.91 6.97
CA ARG A 89 17.25 -14.07 7.80
C ARG A 89 17.26 -13.75 9.29
N GLU A 90 18.27 -13.03 9.78
CA GLU A 90 18.31 -12.61 11.18
C GLU A 90 17.09 -11.77 11.55
N ILE A 91 16.68 -10.84 10.67
CA ILE A 91 15.62 -9.88 10.96
C ILE A 91 14.21 -10.43 10.73
N LEU A 92 14.00 -11.13 9.61
CA LEU A 92 12.67 -11.59 9.17
C LEU A 92 12.32 -13.01 9.66
N GLN A 93 13.27 -13.76 10.23
CA GLN A 93 13.01 -15.10 10.79
C GLN A 93 13.41 -15.22 12.26
N LYS A 94 14.65 -14.87 12.63
CA LYS A 94 15.13 -15.08 14.01
C LYS A 94 14.63 -14.04 15.00
N HIS A 95 14.50 -12.79 14.57
CA HIS A 95 14.04 -11.66 15.37
C HIS A 95 12.73 -11.05 14.84
N ASP A 96 11.95 -11.85 14.11
CA ASP A 96 10.74 -11.42 13.40
C ASP A 96 9.72 -10.71 14.30
N SER A 97 9.52 -11.20 15.54
CA SER A 97 8.63 -10.62 16.54
C SER A 97 8.99 -9.20 16.97
N ILE A 98 10.29 -8.84 16.94
CA ILE A 98 10.76 -7.49 17.27
C ILE A 98 10.57 -6.56 16.07
N PHE A 99 10.78 -7.08 14.86
CA PHE A 99 10.72 -6.32 13.60
C PHE A 99 9.37 -6.46 12.86
N SER A 100 8.35 -7.00 13.51
CA SER A 100 7.04 -7.25 12.87
C SER A 100 6.21 -5.98 12.72
N ASN A 101 6.50 -4.93 13.48
CA ASN A 101 5.82 -3.64 13.35
C ASN A 101 6.18 -2.95 12.04
N ARG A 102 5.34 -1.98 11.63
CA ARG A 102 5.45 -1.29 10.36
C ARG A 102 5.51 0.21 10.59
N THR A 103 6.36 0.89 9.81
CA THR A 103 6.25 2.34 9.66
C THR A 103 5.00 2.63 8.86
N ILE A 104 4.11 3.45 9.41
CA ILE A 104 2.82 3.80 8.80
C ILE A 104 2.99 5.12 8.05
N PRO A 105 2.81 5.15 6.72
CA PRO A 105 2.78 6.39 5.94
C PRO A 105 1.60 7.30 6.36
N ASP A 106 1.79 8.62 6.32
CA ASP A 106 0.74 9.59 6.69
C ASP A 106 -0.48 9.47 5.77
N ALA A 107 -0.28 9.20 4.48
CA ALA A 107 -1.36 8.98 3.52
C ALA A 107 -2.33 7.87 3.96
N VAL A 108 -1.78 6.80 4.53
CA VAL A 108 -2.50 5.60 5.00
C VAL A 108 -3.29 5.86 6.29
N ARG A 109 -3.02 6.96 7.00
CA ARG A 109 -3.85 7.37 8.16
C ARG A 109 -5.20 7.97 7.76
N ALA A 110 -5.41 8.21 6.46
CA ALA A 110 -6.71 8.64 5.96
C ALA A 110 -7.82 7.64 6.35
N LEU A 111 -8.93 8.18 6.89
CA LEU A 111 -10.07 7.39 7.38
C LEU A 111 -9.65 6.25 8.31
N ASP A 112 -8.63 6.49 9.14
CA ASP A 112 -8.11 5.55 10.13
C ASP A 112 -7.65 4.21 9.53
N HIS A 113 -7.26 4.19 8.25
CA HIS A 113 -6.96 2.91 7.58
C HIS A 113 -5.84 2.11 8.22
N HIS A 114 -4.87 2.77 8.84
CA HIS A 114 -3.84 2.14 9.65
C HIS A 114 -4.33 1.33 10.86
N GLU A 115 -5.53 1.60 11.39
CA GLU A 115 -6.10 0.92 12.56
C GLU A 115 -6.89 -0.35 12.19
N PHE A 116 -7.22 -0.54 10.91
CA PHE A 116 -8.05 -1.67 10.45
C PHE A 116 -7.39 -2.49 9.33
N GLY A 117 -6.48 -1.90 8.56
CA GLY A 117 -5.83 -2.55 7.43
C GLY A 117 -4.80 -3.60 7.88
N ILE A 118 -4.96 -4.84 7.39
CA ILE A 118 -4.01 -5.95 7.66
C ILE A 118 -2.53 -5.56 7.54
N PRO A 119 -2.08 -4.80 6.52
CA PRO A 119 -0.67 -4.49 6.35
C PRO A 119 -0.09 -3.63 7.47
N TRP A 120 -0.92 -2.90 8.21
CA TRP A 120 -0.52 -1.85 9.16
C TRP A 120 -0.77 -2.24 10.62
N LEU A 121 -1.70 -3.17 10.85
CA LEU A 121 -2.00 -3.69 12.17
C LEU A 121 -0.79 -4.37 12.83
N PRO A 122 -0.57 -4.16 14.14
CA PRO A 122 0.42 -4.93 14.88
C PRO A 122 0.02 -6.40 14.95
N VAL A 123 0.99 -7.29 15.20
CA VAL A 123 0.76 -8.73 15.33
C VAL A 123 -0.01 -9.04 16.62
N ALA A 124 -1.31 -8.88 16.56
CA ALA A 124 -2.27 -9.08 17.66
C ALA A 124 -3.48 -9.90 17.19
N SER A 125 -4.51 -10.03 18.03
CA SER A 125 -5.73 -10.81 17.73
C SER A 125 -6.40 -10.40 16.43
N ALA A 126 -6.62 -9.08 16.22
CA ALA A 126 -7.25 -8.56 15.00
C ALA A 126 -6.47 -8.95 13.73
N TRP A 127 -5.15 -8.73 13.72
CA TRP A 127 -4.29 -9.12 12.60
C TRP A 127 -4.29 -10.64 12.35
N ARG A 128 -4.23 -11.46 13.41
CA ARG A 128 -4.26 -12.93 13.29
C ARG A 128 -5.59 -13.42 12.71
N ASN A 129 -6.70 -12.84 13.14
CA ASN A 129 -8.03 -13.18 12.64
C ASN A 129 -8.15 -12.84 11.15
N LEU A 130 -7.80 -11.62 10.76
CA LEU A 130 -7.84 -11.20 9.36
C LEU A 130 -6.93 -12.05 8.48
N ARG A 131 -5.70 -12.36 8.94
CA ARG A 131 -4.78 -13.25 8.23
C ARG A 131 -5.32 -14.68 8.10
N LYS A 132 -5.99 -15.19 9.14
CA LYS A 132 -6.67 -16.50 9.10
C LYS A 132 -7.77 -16.49 8.04
N VAL A 133 -8.60 -15.45 7.97
CA VAL A 133 -9.63 -15.33 6.93
C VAL A 133 -9.00 -15.32 5.55
N CYS A 134 -8.01 -14.46 5.29
CA CYS A 134 -7.34 -14.42 3.99
C CYS A 134 -6.76 -15.79 3.59
N ASN A 135 -6.11 -16.49 4.52
CA ASN A 135 -5.61 -17.83 4.27
C ASN A 135 -6.74 -18.80 3.91
N SER A 136 -7.80 -18.85 4.72
CA SER A 136 -8.91 -19.78 4.52
C SER A 136 -9.64 -19.60 3.18
N TYR A 137 -9.70 -18.39 2.62
CA TYR A 137 -10.52 -18.08 1.44
C TYR A 137 -9.73 -17.79 0.16
N ILE A 138 -8.50 -17.28 0.29
CA ILE A 138 -7.70 -16.87 -0.87
C ILE A 138 -6.50 -17.79 -1.07
N PHE A 139 -5.81 -18.16 0.01
CA PHE A 139 -4.46 -18.73 -0.09
C PHE A 139 -4.32 -20.22 0.24
N THR A 140 -5.38 -20.90 0.71
CA THR A 140 -5.32 -22.36 0.92
C THR A 140 -5.31 -23.11 -0.40
N THR A 141 -4.57 -24.21 -0.47
CA THR A 141 -4.54 -25.10 -1.65
C THR A 141 -5.95 -25.53 -2.06
N GLN A 142 -6.79 -25.90 -1.10
CA GLN A 142 -8.18 -26.29 -1.36
C GLN A 142 -8.99 -25.19 -2.06
N LYS A 143 -8.92 -23.93 -1.60
CA LYS A 143 -9.63 -22.83 -2.28
C LYS A 143 -8.97 -22.45 -3.60
N LEU A 144 -7.64 -22.56 -3.72
CA LEU A 144 -6.95 -22.38 -4.99
C LEU A 144 -7.40 -23.41 -6.04
N ASP A 145 -7.57 -24.67 -5.65
CA ASP A 145 -8.06 -25.74 -6.53
C ASP A 145 -9.54 -25.52 -6.88
N ALA A 146 -10.39 -25.19 -5.90
CA ALA A 146 -11.80 -24.89 -6.13
C ALA A 146 -12.00 -23.72 -7.12
N ASN A 147 -11.13 -22.72 -7.06
CA ASN A 147 -11.16 -21.55 -7.95
C ASN A 147 -10.37 -21.74 -9.26
N GLN A 148 -9.85 -22.94 -9.56
CA GLN A 148 -9.06 -23.18 -10.76
C GLN A 148 -9.86 -22.91 -12.04
N GLU A 149 -11.12 -23.38 -12.07
CA GLU A 149 -12.02 -23.21 -13.21
C GLU A 149 -12.34 -21.75 -13.50
N LEU A 150 -12.57 -20.98 -12.44
CA LEU A 150 -12.76 -19.53 -12.54
C LEU A 150 -11.52 -18.85 -13.14
N ARG A 151 -10.31 -19.16 -12.63
CA ARG A 151 -9.08 -18.59 -13.19
C ARG A 151 -8.88 -18.98 -14.66
N ARG A 152 -9.18 -20.24 -15.02
CA ARG A 152 -9.13 -20.71 -16.40
C ARG A 152 -10.09 -19.93 -17.29
N LYS A 153 -11.33 -19.71 -16.84
CA LYS A 153 -12.31 -18.89 -17.55
C LYS A 153 -11.80 -17.46 -17.80
N LYS A 154 -11.23 -16.80 -16.78
CA LYS A 154 -10.69 -15.44 -16.92
C LYS A 154 -9.50 -15.34 -17.88
N VAL A 155 -8.66 -16.37 -17.94
CA VAL A 155 -7.59 -16.45 -18.94
C VAL A 155 -8.15 -16.70 -20.35
N GLN A 156 -9.19 -17.53 -20.49
CA GLN A 156 -9.86 -17.73 -21.79
C GLN A 156 -10.51 -16.45 -22.30
N GLU A 157 -11.19 -15.69 -21.43
CA GLU A 157 -11.74 -14.37 -21.75
C GLU A 157 -10.64 -13.40 -22.24
N LEU A 158 -9.47 -13.40 -21.59
CA LEU A 158 -8.32 -12.61 -22.04
C LEU A 158 -7.83 -13.03 -23.43
N VAL A 159 -7.72 -14.33 -23.70
CA VAL A 159 -7.28 -14.84 -25.00
C VAL A 159 -8.25 -14.42 -26.11
N VAL A 160 -9.56 -14.49 -25.86
CA VAL A 160 -10.58 -14.05 -26.80
C VAL A 160 -10.45 -12.55 -27.09
N ASP A 161 -10.37 -11.71 -26.05
CA ASP A 161 -10.21 -10.25 -26.21
C ASP A 161 -8.93 -9.89 -27.00
N VAL A 162 -7.82 -10.60 -26.77
CA VAL A 162 -6.59 -10.42 -27.57
C VAL A 162 -6.79 -10.85 -29.02
N GLN A 163 -7.48 -11.97 -29.26
CA GLN A 163 -7.77 -12.47 -30.61
C GLN A 163 -8.63 -11.50 -31.41
N GLU A 164 -9.55 -10.77 -30.79
CA GLU A 164 -10.39 -9.74 -31.45
C GLU A 164 -9.55 -8.57 -32.00
N HIS A 165 -8.38 -8.31 -31.43
CA HIS A 165 -7.47 -7.27 -31.91
C HIS A 165 -6.64 -7.71 -33.13
N CYS A 166 -6.49 -9.02 -33.35
CA CYS A 166 -5.64 -9.59 -34.41
C CYS A 166 -6.09 -9.23 -35.84
N PRO A 167 -7.38 -9.35 -36.24
CA PRO A 167 -7.81 -9.03 -37.61
C PRO A 167 -7.54 -7.58 -38.01
N ALA A 168 -7.62 -6.65 -37.05
CA ALA A 168 -7.37 -5.24 -37.26
C ALA A 168 -5.89 -4.86 -37.10
N GLY A 169 -5.00 -5.80 -36.75
CA GLY A 169 -3.60 -5.54 -36.44
C GLY A 169 -3.40 -4.53 -35.29
N LYS A 170 -4.37 -4.44 -34.36
CA LYS A 170 -4.40 -3.42 -33.32
C LYS A 170 -3.49 -3.84 -32.16
N ALA A 171 -2.66 -2.90 -31.68
CA ALA A 171 -1.83 -3.13 -30.51
C ALA A 171 -2.69 -3.38 -29.24
N VAL A 172 -2.20 -4.27 -28.37
CA VAL A 172 -2.80 -4.58 -27.08
C VAL A 172 -1.97 -3.96 -25.96
N ASP A 173 -2.62 -3.21 -25.07
CA ASP A 173 -2.00 -2.78 -23.81
C ASP A 173 -2.00 -3.97 -22.83
N VAL A 174 -0.85 -4.64 -22.74
CA VAL A 174 -0.64 -5.81 -21.86
C VAL A 174 -0.88 -5.45 -20.40
N GLY A 175 -0.52 -4.24 -19.96
CA GLY A 175 -0.72 -3.81 -18.58
C GLY A 175 -2.20 -3.67 -18.24
N GLN A 176 -2.98 -3.06 -19.14
CA GLN A 176 -4.42 -2.95 -19.00
C GLN A 176 -5.11 -4.32 -19.04
N ALA A 177 -4.71 -5.18 -19.98
CA ALA A 177 -5.30 -6.51 -20.16
C ALA A 177 -5.04 -7.40 -18.92
N ALA A 178 -3.79 -7.46 -18.46
CA ALA A 178 -3.39 -8.22 -17.27
C ALA A 178 -4.09 -7.72 -15.99
N PHE A 179 -4.22 -6.39 -15.85
CA PHE A 179 -4.97 -5.79 -14.75
C PHE A 179 -6.43 -6.23 -14.76
N ARG A 180 -7.13 -6.08 -15.90
CA ARG A 180 -8.55 -6.43 -16.03
C ARG A 180 -8.79 -7.89 -15.67
N THR A 181 -8.01 -8.80 -16.26
CA THR A 181 -8.13 -10.24 -16.03
C THR A 181 -7.93 -10.61 -14.57
N THR A 182 -6.93 -10.04 -13.92
CA THR A 182 -6.62 -10.40 -12.53
C THR A 182 -7.56 -9.76 -11.54
N PHE A 183 -7.96 -8.52 -11.79
CA PHE A 183 -9.00 -7.87 -11.02
C PHE A 183 -10.30 -8.69 -11.07
N ASN A 184 -10.76 -9.11 -12.26
CA ASN A 184 -11.92 -9.98 -12.39
C ASN A 184 -11.76 -11.32 -11.67
N ALA A 185 -10.64 -12.02 -11.84
CA ALA A 185 -10.42 -13.31 -11.19
C ALA A 185 -10.54 -13.21 -9.66
N LEU A 186 -10.09 -12.10 -9.08
CA LEU A 186 -10.04 -11.92 -7.64
C LEU A 186 -11.31 -11.30 -7.07
N SER A 187 -11.90 -10.32 -7.74
CA SER A 187 -13.23 -9.82 -7.40
C SER A 187 -14.24 -10.95 -7.43
N ASN A 188 -14.13 -11.88 -8.39
CA ASN A 188 -14.98 -13.05 -8.43
C ASN A 188 -14.65 -14.04 -7.30
N THR A 189 -13.38 -14.26 -6.98
CA THR A 189 -12.98 -15.09 -5.82
C THR A 189 -13.49 -14.53 -4.47
N VAL A 190 -13.46 -13.21 -4.29
CA VAL A 190 -13.72 -12.57 -2.99
C VAL A 190 -15.20 -12.19 -2.82
N LEU A 191 -15.87 -11.80 -3.91
CA LEU A 191 -17.21 -11.22 -3.92
C LEU A 191 -18.19 -11.96 -4.85
N SER A 192 -17.74 -12.96 -5.61
CA SER A 192 -18.54 -13.62 -6.66
C SER A 192 -19.03 -12.66 -7.76
N LEU A 193 -18.30 -11.57 -8.00
CA LEU A 193 -18.65 -10.53 -8.97
C LEU A 193 -17.53 -10.30 -9.99
N ASP A 194 -17.91 -10.20 -11.27
CA ASP A 194 -17.02 -9.75 -12.34
C ASP A 194 -17.04 -8.22 -12.41
N LEU A 195 -16.25 -7.58 -11.54
CA LEU A 195 -16.28 -6.12 -11.37
C LEU A 195 -15.67 -5.31 -12.53
N SER A 196 -15.10 -5.95 -13.56
CA SER A 196 -14.61 -5.27 -14.76
C SER A 196 -15.23 -5.74 -16.08
N ASP A 197 -16.38 -6.43 -16.01
CA ASP A 197 -17.11 -6.78 -17.24
C ASP A 197 -17.63 -5.52 -17.94
N SER A 198 -17.31 -5.44 -19.23
CA SER A 198 -16.98 -4.21 -19.96
C SER A 198 -18.18 -3.51 -20.62
N SER A 199 -19.21 -3.18 -19.82
CA SER A 199 -20.26 -2.22 -20.24
C SER A 199 -20.72 -1.26 -19.14
N SER A 200 -20.27 -1.43 -17.89
CA SER A 200 -20.67 -0.53 -16.79
C SER A 200 -19.63 0.56 -16.52
N ASP A 201 -20.08 1.80 -16.57
CA ASP A 201 -19.39 3.01 -16.11
C ASP A 201 -18.82 2.86 -14.68
N THR A 202 -19.43 1.99 -13.85
CA THR A 202 -19.01 1.68 -12.48
C THR A 202 -17.64 1.00 -12.38
N ALA A 203 -17.35 0.00 -13.21
CA ALA A 203 -16.09 -0.74 -13.18
C ALA A 203 -14.87 0.15 -13.47
N GLN A 204 -15.00 0.95 -14.52
CA GLN A 204 -13.95 1.87 -14.97
C GLN A 204 -13.72 2.96 -13.91
N ARG A 205 -14.80 3.52 -13.34
CA ARG A 205 -14.70 4.47 -12.22
C ARG A 205 -14.01 3.86 -11.00
N PHE A 206 -14.35 2.62 -10.63
CA PHE A 206 -13.69 1.95 -9.51
C PHE A 206 -12.18 1.82 -9.75
N LYS A 207 -11.77 1.31 -10.93
CA LYS A 207 -10.37 1.22 -11.33
C LYS A 207 -9.64 2.56 -11.23
N GLU A 208 -10.23 3.64 -11.73
CA GLU A 208 -9.65 4.98 -11.66
C GLU A 208 -9.47 5.45 -10.22
N VAL A 209 -10.43 5.15 -9.33
CA VAL A 209 -10.32 5.47 -7.92
C VAL A 209 -9.19 4.68 -7.25
N VAL A 210 -9.07 3.37 -7.50
CA VAL A 210 -7.97 2.58 -6.92
C VAL A 210 -6.61 3.01 -7.48
N ARG A 211 -6.52 3.38 -8.77
CA ARG A 211 -5.31 4.00 -9.32
C ARG A 211 -4.98 5.33 -8.62
N GLY A 212 -5.97 6.17 -8.35
CA GLY A 212 -5.78 7.40 -7.59
C GLY A 212 -5.21 7.16 -6.19
N VAL A 213 -5.65 6.09 -5.50
CA VAL A 213 -5.04 5.66 -4.22
C VAL A 213 -3.56 5.33 -4.41
N MET A 214 -3.23 4.55 -5.42
CA MET A 214 -1.84 4.13 -5.72
C MET A 214 -0.94 5.34 -5.98
N ASP A 215 -1.42 6.28 -6.79
CA ASP A 215 -0.69 7.49 -7.13
C ASP A 215 -0.46 8.38 -5.90
N GLU A 216 -1.42 8.48 -4.99
CA GLU A 216 -1.25 9.27 -3.76
C GLU A 216 -0.34 8.58 -2.73
N ILE A 217 -0.52 7.27 -2.48
CA ILE A 217 0.30 6.52 -1.51
C ILE A 217 1.74 6.33 -2.01
N GLY A 218 1.95 6.24 -3.32
CA GLY A 218 3.26 6.08 -3.93
C GLY A 218 4.12 7.35 -3.98
N LYS A 219 3.52 8.53 -3.75
CA LYS A 219 4.25 9.81 -3.77
C LYS A 219 5.11 9.98 -2.51
N PRO A 220 6.34 10.53 -2.64
CA PRO A 220 7.08 11.00 -1.48
C PRO A 220 6.28 12.06 -0.71
N ASN A 221 6.04 11.80 0.56
CA ASN A 221 5.30 12.70 1.45
C ASN A 221 6.24 13.28 2.52
N LEU A 222 6.34 14.60 2.60
CA LEU A 222 7.14 15.33 3.58
C LEU A 222 6.74 14.99 5.01
N ALA A 223 5.47 14.67 5.26
CA ALA A 223 5.00 14.24 6.57
C ALA A 223 5.62 12.91 7.05
N ASP A 224 6.08 12.07 6.11
CA ASP A 224 6.74 10.79 6.43
C ASP A 224 8.21 10.97 6.80
N TYR A 225 8.84 12.07 6.37
CA TYR A 225 10.26 12.35 6.61
C TYR A 225 10.48 13.42 7.68
N PHE A 226 9.50 14.30 7.90
CA PHE A 226 9.55 15.42 8.84
C PHE A 226 8.27 15.43 9.69
N PRO A 227 8.32 14.86 10.91
CA PRO A 227 7.13 14.67 11.75
C PRO A 227 6.30 15.93 12.02
N ILE A 228 6.93 17.12 12.04
CA ILE A 228 6.23 18.40 12.21
C ILE A 228 5.14 18.64 11.15
N PHE A 229 5.27 18.06 9.95
CA PHE A 229 4.31 18.25 8.86
C PHE A 229 3.11 17.30 8.89
N GLN A 230 3.08 16.31 9.78
CA GLN A 230 1.95 15.36 9.90
C GLN A 230 0.63 16.06 10.28
N TYR A 231 0.72 17.20 10.99
CA TYR A 231 -0.44 17.96 11.46
C TYR A 231 -1.09 18.85 10.39
N ILE A 232 -0.38 19.16 9.30
CA ILE A 232 -0.81 20.19 8.33
C ILE A 232 -1.06 19.65 6.92
N ASP A 233 -0.60 18.42 6.59
CA ASP A 233 -0.76 17.79 5.26
C ASP A 233 -0.35 18.74 4.12
N LEU A 234 0.91 19.23 4.15
CA LEU A 234 1.41 20.26 3.22
C LEU A 234 1.16 19.95 1.73
N GLN A 235 1.26 18.67 1.34
CA GLN A 235 1.08 18.24 -0.04
C GLN A 235 -0.37 17.83 -0.36
N GLY A 236 -1.27 17.85 0.62
CA GLY A 236 -2.66 17.42 0.50
C GLY A 236 -2.83 15.94 0.18
N ILE A 237 -1.80 15.11 0.38
CA ILE A 237 -1.79 13.69 -0.02
C ILE A 237 -2.76 12.92 0.86
N LYS A 238 -2.74 13.14 2.18
CA LYS A 238 -3.65 12.46 3.11
C LYS A 238 -5.10 12.84 2.81
N ARG A 239 -5.39 14.11 2.55
CA ARG A 239 -6.73 14.58 2.17
C ARG A 239 -7.23 13.96 0.87
N ARG A 240 -6.41 13.90 -0.19
CA ARG A 240 -6.80 13.26 -1.46
C ARG A 240 -6.97 11.76 -1.30
N THR A 241 -6.11 11.10 -0.54
CA THR A 241 -6.24 9.67 -0.20
C THR A 241 -7.58 9.39 0.49
N ALA A 242 -8.00 10.24 1.43
CA ALA A 242 -9.30 10.11 2.09
C ALA A 242 -10.49 10.21 1.13
N ILE A 243 -10.40 11.04 0.09
CA ILE A 243 -11.43 11.15 -0.95
C ILE A 243 -11.53 9.84 -1.73
N HIS A 244 -10.39 9.26 -2.13
CA HIS A 244 -10.37 7.98 -2.84
C HIS A 244 -10.86 6.82 -1.96
N PHE A 245 -10.42 6.75 -0.70
CA PHE A 245 -10.90 5.74 0.25
C PHE A 245 -12.41 5.82 0.45
N ARG A 246 -12.98 7.02 0.59
CA ARG A 246 -14.43 7.19 0.73
C ARG A 246 -15.18 6.60 -0.45
N LYS A 247 -14.77 6.91 -1.68
CA LYS A 247 -15.38 6.35 -2.90
C LYS A 247 -15.32 4.83 -2.95
N ILE A 248 -14.21 4.23 -2.50
CA ILE A 248 -14.06 2.77 -2.42
C ILE A 248 -14.96 2.19 -1.32
N PHE A 249 -15.05 2.85 -0.17
CA PHE A 249 -15.92 2.42 0.91
C PHE A 249 -17.39 2.52 0.54
N ASP A 250 -17.82 3.60 -0.12
CA ASP A 250 -19.20 3.74 -0.61
C ASP A 250 -19.55 2.62 -1.60
N PHE A 251 -18.61 2.25 -2.47
CA PHE A 251 -18.74 1.11 -3.39
C PHE A 251 -18.90 -0.22 -2.64
N PHE A 252 -18.07 -0.49 -1.61
CA PHE A 252 -18.20 -1.72 -0.83
C PHE A 252 -19.42 -1.72 0.10
N ASP A 253 -19.84 -0.57 0.62
CA ASP A 253 -21.07 -0.44 1.40
C ASP A 253 -22.28 -0.84 0.54
N HIS A 254 -22.31 -0.44 -0.74
CA HIS A 254 -23.36 -0.88 -1.67
C HIS A 254 -23.39 -2.42 -1.81
N ILE A 255 -22.24 -3.05 -2.12
CA ILE A 255 -22.15 -4.51 -2.28
C ILE A 255 -22.52 -5.26 -0.98
N ILE A 256 -22.03 -4.78 0.16
CA ILE A 256 -22.34 -5.36 1.48
C ILE A 256 -23.85 -5.28 1.74
N ASN A 257 -24.47 -4.14 1.48
CA ASN A 257 -25.90 -3.94 1.68
C ASN A 257 -26.75 -4.82 0.77
N GLU A 258 -26.40 -4.94 -0.52
CA GLU A 258 -27.07 -5.85 -1.45
C GLU A 258 -26.99 -7.30 -0.96
N ARG A 259 -25.81 -7.73 -0.49
CA ARG A 259 -25.63 -9.08 0.05
C ARG A 259 -26.45 -9.33 1.31
N LEU A 260 -26.47 -8.37 2.23
CA LEU A 260 -27.28 -8.45 3.46
C LEU A 260 -28.78 -8.49 3.16
N GLN A 261 -29.26 -7.74 2.16
CA GLN A 261 -30.65 -7.79 1.73
C GLN A 261 -30.99 -9.15 1.13
N GLY A 262 -30.13 -9.71 0.28
CA GLY A 262 -30.30 -11.05 -0.29
C GLY A 262 -30.41 -12.15 0.77
N ARG A 263 -29.62 -12.05 1.85
CA ARG A 263 -29.66 -12.98 2.99
C ARG A 263 -30.98 -13.00 3.75
N ASN A 264 -31.71 -11.88 3.74
CA ASN A 264 -33.00 -11.78 4.43
C ASN A 264 -34.16 -12.41 3.65
N VAL A 265 -33.92 -12.86 2.41
CA VAL A 265 -34.92 -13.54 1.58
C VAL A 265 -34.99 -15.02 1.96
N LYS A 266 -36.22 -15.56 2.10
CA LYS A 266 -36.43 -17.00 2.38
C LYS A 266 -35.81 -17.85 1.26
N GLY A 267 -34.97 -18.81 1.64
CA GLY A 267 -34.31 -19.72 0.69
C GLY A 267 -32.94 -19.24 0.19
N TYR A 268 -32.34 -18.23 0.83
CA TYR A 268 -30.96 -17.81 0.54
C TYR A 268 -29.98 -18.99 0.64
N LEU A 269 -29.25 -19.23 -0.45
CA LEU A 269 -28.12 -20.14 -0.48
C LEU A 269 -26.83 -19.32 -0.38
N PRO A 270 -25.99 -19.52 0.65
CA PRO A 270 -24.71 -18.84 0.76
C PRO A 270 -23.86 -19.04 -0.50
N THR A 271 -23.22 -17.97 -0.95
CA THR A 271 -22.40 -17.95 -2.15
C THR A 271 -21.02 -18.61 -1.94
N ASP A 272 -20.71 -19.02 -0.69
CA ASP A 272 -19.42 -19.57 -0.22
C ASP A 272 -18.19 -18.71 -0.60
N ASP A 273 -18.39 -17.41 -0.74
CA ASP A 273 -17.33 -16.43 -0.96
C ASP A 273 -16.84 -15.79 0.35
N MET A 274 -15.75 -15.04 0.22
CA MET A 274 -15.10 -14.42 1.37
C MET A 274 -15.99 -13.36 2.04
N LEU A 275 -16.73 -12.56 1.26
CA LEU A 275 -17.69 -11.61 1.81
C LEU A 275 -18.75 -12.32 2.64
N ASP A 276 -19.29 -13.43 2.14
CA ASP A 276 -20.32 -14.16 2.85
C ASP A 276 -19.84 -14.67 4.21
N THR A 277 -18.63 -15.21 4.25
CA THR A 277 -18.06 -15.66 5.52
C THR A 277 -17.80 -14.50 6.47
N LEU A 278 -17.25 -13.40 5.97
CA LEU A 278 -16.97 -12.21 6.77
C LEU A 278 -18.24 -11.65 7.41
N LEU A 279 -19.34 -11.60 6.67
CA LEU A 279 -20.64 -11.17 7.19
C LEU A 279 -21.18 -12.13 8.26
N SER A 280 -21.04 -13.45 8.07
CA SER A 280 -21.45 -14.43 9.08
C SER A 280 -20.59 -14.34 10.34
N SER A 281 -19.27 -14.19 10.20
CA SER A 281 -18.35 -13.96 11.32
C SER A 281 -18.64 -12.66 12.05
N SER A 282 -19.11 -11.62 11.35
CA SER A 282 -19.51 -10.36 11.95
C SER A 282 -20.78 -10.47 12.79
N GLN A 283 -21.73 -11.31 12.35
CA GLN A 283 -22.94 -11.63 13.13
C GLN A 283 -22.63 -12.45 14.38
N GLU A 284 -21.64 -13.35 14.31
CA GLU A 284 -21.19 -14.14 15.48
C GLU A 284 -20.40 -13.30 16.49
N ASN A 285 -19.51 -12.41 16.02
CA ASN A 285 -18.70 -11.55 16.89
C ASN A 285 -18.30 -10.24 16.20
N SER A 286 -19.08 -9.19 16.45
CA SER A 286 -18.86 -7.86 15.89
C SER A 286 -17.59 -7.17 16.41
N ASP A 287 -17.11 -7.52 17.59
CA ASP A 287 -15.90 -6.93 18.17
C ASP A 287 -14.64 -7.43 17.45
N LEU A 288 -14.65 -8.68 16.98
CA LEU A 288 -13.56 -9.28 16.22
C LEU A 288 -13.64 -8.96 14.72
N MET A 289 -14.84 -8.77 14.17
CA MET A 289 -15.07 -8.51 12.76
C MET A 289 -16.28 -7.60 12.56
N ASN A 290 -16.06 -6.31 12.37
CA ASN A 290 -17.12 -5.35 12.02
C ASN A 290 -17.00 -4.87 10.58
N ASN A 291 -17.97 -4.08 10.13
CA ASN A 291 -18.00 -3.54 8.77
C ASN A 291 -16.75 -2.70 8.42
N ASN A 292 -16.09 -2.06 9.38
CA ASN A 292 -14.83 -1.34 9.10
C ASN A 292 -13.71 -2.33 8.76
N TYR A 293 -13.53 -3.40 9.53
CA TYR A 293 -12.55 -4.43 9.19
C TYR A 293 -12.81 -5.05 7.80
N ILE A 294 -14.07 -5.33 7.47
CA ILE A 294 -14.47 -5.86 6.16
C ILE A 294 -14.11 -4.87 5.03
N LYS A 295 -14.51 -3.61 5.16
CA LYS A 295 -14.24 -2.58 4.14
C LYS A 295 -12.75 -2.31 3.96
N HIS A 296 -12.00 -2.23 5.05
CA HIS A 296 -10.56 -1.99 5.00
C HIS A 296 -9.82 -3.19 4.43
N LEU A 297 -10.31 -4.41 4.67
CA LEU A 297 -9.78 -5.62 4.03
C LEU A 297 -10.03 -5.62 2.52
N PHE A 298 -11.21 -5.21 2.06
CA PHE A 298 -11.48 -5.10 0.63
C PHE A 298 -10.74 -3.95 -0.04
N LEU A 299 -10.48 -2.86 0.67
CA LEU A 299 -9.57 -1.80 0.22
C LEU A 299 -8.14 -2.34 0.03
N VAL A 300 -7.60 -3.06 1.02
CA VAL A 300 -6.26 -3.69 0.93
C VAL A 300 -6.20 -4.65 -0.24
N THR A 301 -7.16 -5.56 -0.36
CA THR A 301 -7.18 -6.51 -1.49
C THR A 301 -7.29 -5.77 -2.82
N SER A 302 -8.13 -4.74 -2.95
CA SER A 302 -8.20 -3.95 -4.19
C SER A 302 -6.87 -3.27 -4.57
N ILE A 303 -6.14 -2.72 -3.58
CA ILE A 303 -4.87 -2.00 -3.79
C ILE A 303 -3.72 -2.98 -4.07
N PHE A 304 -3.59 -4.06 -3.30
CA PHE A 304 -2.49 -5.03 -3.45
C PHE A 304 -2.48 -5.70 -4.83
N LEU A 305 -3.64 -5.75 -5.49
CA LEU A 305 -3.79 -6.26 -6.85
C LEU A 305 -3.35 -5.27 -7.90
N LEU A 306 -3.27 -3.97 -7.60
CA LEU A 306 -2.58 -3.02 -8.46
C LEU A 306 -1.07 -2.99 -8.18
N LEU A 307 -0.65 -3.09 -6.91
CA LEU A 307 0.76 -3.10 -6.52
C LEU A 307 1.52 -4.31 -7.09
N SER A 308 0.94 -5.51 -6.96
CA SER A 308 1.58 -6.73 -7.46
C SER A 308 1.79 -6.66 -8.98
N PHE A 309 0.86 -6.05 -9.71
CA PHE A 309 0.96 -5.86 -11.16
C PHE A 309 1.92 -4.74 -11.53
N HIS A 310 1.86 -3.59 -10.86
CA HIS A 310 2.73 -2.46 -11.19
C HIS A 310 4.19 -2.77 -10.87
N CYS A 311 4.48 -3.42 -9.73
CA CYS A 311 5.82 -3.91 -9.44
C CYS A 311 6.26 -4.96 -10.46
N PHE A 312 5.43 -5.96 -10.76
CA PHE A 312 5.80 -7.04 -11.69
C PHE A 312 6.02 -6.54 -13.13
N LEU A 313 5.19 -5.62 -13.63
CA LEU A 313 5.39 -4.95 -14.93
C LEU A 313 6.61 -4.02 -14.92
N TYR A 314 6.86 -3.28 -13.83
CA TYR A 314 8.09 -2.48 -13.72
C TYR A 314 9.35 -3.34 -13.79
N TYR A 315 9.33 -4.57 -13.25
CA TYR A 315 10.47 -5.49 -13.32
C TYR A 315 10.60 -6.20 -14.68
N LEU A 316 9.51 -6.40 -15.43
CA LEU A 316 9.54 -7.10 -16.73
C LEU A 316 9.73 -6.19 -17.95
N VAL A 317 9.41 -4.90 -17.84
CA VAL A 317 9.43 -3.97 -18.99
C VAL A 317 10.62 -3.00 -18.94
N MET A 318 11.35 -2.91 -17.82
CA MET A 318 12.47 -1.97 -17.63
C MET A 318 13.85 -2.61 -17.44
N ASP A 319 13.98 -3.92 -17.66
CA ASP A 319 15.27 -4.62 -17.83
C ASP A 319 15.35 -5.24 -19.24
#